data_AF-A0A7W1XAE3-F1
#
_entry.id   AF-A0A7W1XAE3-F1
#
_cell.length_a   1.000
_cell.length_b   1.000
_cell.length_c   1.000
_cell.angle_alpha   90.00
_cell.angle_beta   90.00
_cell.angle_gamma   90.00
#
_symmetry.space_group_name_H-M   'P 1'
#
loop_
_entity.id
_entity.type
_entity.pdbx_description
1 polymer ?
#
loop_
_entity_poly.entity_id
_entity_poly.type
_entity_poly.pdbx_seq_one_letter_code
_entity_poly.pdbx_strand_id
1 'polypeptide(L)'
;MFITAAEVKKERQEAKIAERKDMLEHDFLSMINTYDSFPEIHDKQIDLYLLETEVALLKKEMNEPYERFIGFTPSSANSCKRELYHKLKGDKRDREPQQPHQNRWKELGTLTGKMMQRKLLFIAKHYKQLTGEEPPFKPLFLNMNGLKVPAWEGFAQVQKVYNHNGLEIPIQGQPDGILIYKDGKRVGVEFKTKQTSYNKTSNYSLREAQQDHVKQVYAYSKLYGLNEYLIVYVNLAKKSWELNEEDQLKYQDIRAFYVNVDEEHKIELLDEFAEVVEAVKENKPPKIDVDKWAFNNFKRAIAESATDEEIKELEQEYEECLNIMKPTAFDKQHLQNLEAVLTYIKGVKGM
;
A
#
# COMPACT_ATOMS: atom_id res chain seq x y z
N MET A 1 -23.55 5.47 36.58
CA MET A 1 -22.60 4.47 36.05
C MET A 1 -21.21 4.88 36.49
N PHE A 2 -20.52 4.06 37.27
CA PHE A 2 -19.11 4.29 37.60
C PHE A 2 -18.27 3.67 36.49
N ILE A 3 -17.45 4.49 35.82
CA ILE A 3 -16.51 4.04 34.81
C ILE A 3 -15.39 3.27 35.53
N THR A 4 -15.04 2.10 35.01
CA THR A 4 -14.01 1.23 35.57
C THR A 4 -12.60 1.78 35.30
N ALA A 5 -11.62 1.40 36.11
CA ALA A 5 -10.21 1.81 35.90
C ALA A 5 -9.65 1.33 34.54
N ALA A 6 -10.17 0.22 34.01
CA ALA A 6 -9.79 -0.29 32.69
C ALA A 6 -10.31 0.59 31.56
N GLU A 7 -11.57 1.04 31.65
CA GLU A 7 -12.18 1.98 30.69
C GLU A 7 -11.45 3.33 30.71
N VAL A 8 -11.14 3.88 31.89
CA VAL A 8 -10.35 5.13 31.99
C VAL A 8 -8.96 4.99 31.38
N LYS A 9 -8.31 3.83 31.52
CA LYS A 9 -6.99 3.58 30.91
C LYS A 9 -7.08 3.50 29.39
N LYS A 10 -8.15 2.86 28.87
CA LYS A 10 -8.42 2.77 27.43
C LYS A 10 -8.68 4.15 26.82
N GLU A 11 -9.57 4.94 27.42
CA GLU A 11 -9.86 6.31 26.98
C GLU A 11 -8.61 7.20 26.95
N ARG A 12 -7.76 7.12 27.98
CA ARG A 12 -6.49 7.86 28.01
C ARG A 12 -5.52 7.42 26.93
N GLN A 13 -5.50 6.13 26.59
CA GLN A 13 -4.65 5.61 25.52
C GLN A 13 -5.17 6.07 24.15
N GLU A 14 -6.48 6.02 23.93
CA GLU A 14 -7.12 6.50 22.71
C GLU A 14 -6.90 8.00 22.50
N ALA A 15 -7.04 8.81 23.56
CA ALA A 15 -6.76 10.25 23.52
C ALA A 15 -5.29 10.54 23.14
N LYS A 16 -4.34 9.78 23.70
CA LYS A 16 -2.92 9.91 23.32
C LYS A 16 -2.66 9.51 21.87
N ILE A 17 -3.33 8.47 21.38
CA ILE A 17 -3.22 8.05 19.98
C ILE A 17 -3.81 9.13 19.05
N ALA A 18 -4.93 9.74 19.43
CA ALA A 18 -5.54 10.84 18.68
C ALA A 18 -4.64 12.09 18.63
N GLU A 19 -4.08 12.50 19.78
CA GLU A 19 -3.11 13.60 19.83
C GLU A 19 -1.88 13.29 18.98
N ARG A 20 -1.35 12.06 19.09
CA ARG A 20 -0.20 11.59 18.31
C ARG A 20 -0.50 11.63 16.81
N LYS A 21 -1.68 11.16 16.42
CA LYS A 21 -2.17 11.22 15.04
C LYS A 21 -2.14 12.65 14.52
N ASP A 22 -2.80 13.57 15.21
CA ASP A 22 -2.92 14.97 14.78
C ASP A 22 -1.53 15.61 14.65
N MET A 23 -0.62 15.32 15.59
CA MET A 23 0.77 15.79 15.54
C MET A 23 1.54 15.27 14.33
N LEU A 24 1.55 13.96 14.06
CA LEU A 24 2.33 13.41 12.94
C LEU A 24 1.78 13.84 11.59
N GLU A 25 0.45 13.81 11.43
CA GLU A 25 -0.20 14.22 10.18
C GLU A 25 0.08 15.70 9.90
N HIS A 26 -0.13 16.56 10.91
CA HIS A 26 0.13 18.00 10.79
C HIS A 26 1.61 18.28 10.53
N ASP A 27 2.52 17.75 11.33
CA ASP A 27 3.96 18.04 11.18
C ASP A 27 4.49 17.58 9.83
N PHE A 28 4.03 16.45 9.30
CA PHE A 28 4.47 15.97 7.99
C PHE A 28 3.98 16.88 6.87
N LEU A 29 2.69 17.24 6.89
CA LEU A 29 2.10 18.13 5.88
C LEU A 29 2.70 19.54 5.96
N SER A 30 2.82 20.10 7.16
CA SER A 30 3.44 21.41 7.39
C SER A 30 4.89 21.41 6.92
N MET A 31 5.68 20.37 7.22
CA MET A 31 7.07 20.27 6.75
C MET A 31 7.15 20.31 5.21
N ILE A 32 6.32 19.54 4.51
CA ILE A 32 6.31 19.51 3.04
C ILE A 32 5.87 20.86 2.48
N ASN A 33 4.74 21.40 2.96
CA ASN A 33 4.19 22.68 2.49
C ASN A 33 5.12 23.86 2.76
N THR A 34 5.75 23.90 3.95
CA THR A 34 6.73 24.93 4.29
C THR A 34 7.92 24.85 3.35
N TYR A 35 8.50 23.66 3.13
CA TYR A 35 9.62 23.50 2.21
C TYR A 35 9.26 23.94 0.78
N ASP A 36 8.09 23.54 0.29
CA ASP A 36 7.63 23.84 -1.07
C ASP A 36 7.16 25.28 -1.28
N SER A 37 7.07 26.09 -0.21
CA SER A 37 6.77 27.52 -0.32
C SER A 37 8.01 28.37 -0.66
N PHE A 38 9.22 27.81 -0.52
CA PHE A 38 10.46 28.48 -0.90
C PHE A 38 10.78 28.28 -2.39
N PRO A 39 11.59 29.17 -2.99
CA PRO A 39 12.12 28.96 -4.34
C PRO A 39 12.85 27.63 -4.47
N GLU A 40 12.81 27.04 -5.67
CA GLU A 40 13.47 25.77 -5.95
C GLU A 40 14.96 25.81 -5.60
N ILE A 41 15.41 24.82 -4.85
CA ILE A 41 16.83 24.58 -4.57
C ILE A 41 17.36 23.54 -5.56
N HIS A 42 18.44 23.91 -6.26
CA HIS A 42 19.21 22.98 -7.06
C HIS A 42 20.43 22.49 -6.26
N ASP A 43 20.45 21.20 -5.91
CA ASP A 43 21.57 20.56 -5.23
C ASP A 43 22.07 19.34 -6.01
N LYS A 44 23.07 19.59 -6.85
CA LYS A 44 23.69 18.56 -7.68
C LYS A 44 24.37 17.45 -6.87
N GLN A 45 24.72 17.69 -5.61
CA GLN A 45 25.32 16.66 -4.76
C GLN A 45 24.27 15.64 -4.31
N ILE A 46 23.05 16.08 -3.98
CA ILE A 46 21.95 15.14 -3.68
C ILE A 46 21.58 14.36 -4.94
N ASP A 47 21.51 15.03 -6.10
CA ASP A 47 21.18 14.35 -7.35
C ASP A 47 22.24 13.33 -7.75
N LEU A 48 23.53 13.68 -7.65
CA LEU A 48 24.63 12.73 -7.87
C LEU A 48 24.55 11.55 -6.90
N TYR A 49 24.30 11.82 -5.61
CA TYR A 49 24.13 10.79 -4.59
C TYR A 49 22.99 9.82 -4.92
N LEU A 50 21.84 10.32 -5.38
CA LEU A 50 20.73 9.46 -5.79
C LEU A 50 21.12 8.54 -6.96
N LEU A 51 21.81 9.07 -7.96
CA LEU A 51 22.31 8.27 -9.08
C LEU A 51 23.33 7.22 -8.63
N GLU A 52 24.25 7.58 -7.73
CA GLU A 52 25.24 6.65 -7.17
C GLU A 52 24.59 5.51 -6.39
N THR A 53 23.58 5.82 -5.59
CA THR A 53 22.83 4.80 -4.83
C THR A 53 22.03 3.89 -5.75
N GLU A 54 21.35 4.43 -6.78
CA GLU A 54 20.67 3.61 -7.79
C GLU A 54 21.64 2.69 -8.56
N VAL A 55 22.81 3.19 -8.97
CA VAL A 55 23.85 2.37 -9.61
C VAL A 55 24.33 1.26 -8.67
N ALA A 56 24.51 1.55 -7.38
CA ALA A 56 24.91 0.56 -6.39
C ALA A 56 23.84 -0.54 -6.22
N LEU A 57 22.56 -0.18 -6.23
CA LEU A 57 21.46 -1.14 -6.17
C LEU A 57 21.42 -2.03 -7.41
N LEU A 58 21.50 -1.46 -8.61
CA LEU A 58 21.52 -2.23 -9.86
C LEU A 58 22.71 -3.20 -9.90
N LYS A 59 23.90 -2.77 -9.46
CA LYS A 59 25.06 -3.66 -9.35
C LYS A 59 24.82 -4.82 -8.38
N LYS A 60 24.13 -4.57 -7.25
CA LYS A 60 23.73 -5.64 -6.32
C LYS A 60 22.79 -6.62 -7.01
N GLU A 61 21.74 -6.14 -7.65
CA GLU A 61 20.74 -6.98 -8.35
C GLU A 61 21.33 -7.78 -9.52
N MET A 62 22.33 -7.23 -10.22
CA MET A 62 23.06 -7.96 -11.26
C MET A 62 23.89 -9.12 -10.71
N ASN A 63 24.45 -8.98 -9.50
CA ASN A 63 25.27 -10.01 -8.86
C ASN A 63 24.43 -11.03 -8.07
N GLU A 64 23.24 -10.62 -7.63
CA GLU A 64 22.27 -11.43 -6.90
C GLU A 64 21.00 -11.57 -7.76
N PRO A 65 21.03 -12.38 -8.84
CA PRO A 65 19.91 -12.47 -9.77
C PRO A 65 18.63 -12.82 -9.02
N TYR A 66 17.57 -12.06 -9.29
CA TYR A 66 16.30 -12.16 -8.58
C TYR A 66 15.69 -13.55 -8.74
N GLU A 67 15.79 -14.40 -7.71
CA GLU A 67 14.99 -15.61 -7.62
C GLU A 67 13.52 -15.21 -7.44
N ARG A 68 12.63 -15.89 -8.17
CA ARG A 68 11.20 -15.62 -8.07
C ARG A 68 10.73 -15.90 -6.64
N PHE A 69 10.43 -14.83 -5.89
CA PHE A 69 9.89 -14.96 -4.54
C PHE A 69 8.48 -15.58 -4.56
N ILE A 70 8.33 -16.71 -3.87
CA ILE A 70 7.04 -17.37 -3.62
C ILE A 70 6.66 -17.07 -2.17
N GLY A 71 5.74 -16.13 -2.00
CA GLY A 71 5.28 -15.69 -0.69
C GLY A 71 4.38 -14.47 -0.76
N PHE A 72 4.13 -13.88 0.41
CA PHE A 72 3.28 -12.71 0.54
C PHE A 72 4.08 -11.41 0.40
N THR A 73 3.46 -10.40 -0.19
CA THR A 73 4.01 -9.05 -0.25
C THR A 73 3.06 -8.09 0.47
N PRO A 74 3.54 -7.00 1.09
CA PRO A 74 2.68 -6.00 1.70
C PRO A 74 1.57 -5.50 0.76
N SER A 75 1.90 -5.27 -0.52
CA SER A 75 0.92 -4.88 -1.55
C SER A 75 -0.15 -5.94 -1.85
N SER A 76 0.07 -7.20 -1.47
CA SER A 76 -0.90 -8.30 -1.62
C SER A 76 -1.62 -8.64 -0.32
N ALA A 77 -1.46 -7.84 0.75
CA ALA A 77 -2.08 -8.09 2.05
C ALA A 77 -3.62 -8.07 2.00
N ASN A 78 -4.20 -7.36 1.03
CA ASN A 78 -5.65 -7.36 0.79
C ASN A 78 -6.04 -8.03 -0.55
N SER A 79 -5.15 -8.79 -1.17
CA SER A 79 -5.47 -9.53 -2.41
C SER A 79 -6.55 -10.58 -2.19
N CYS A 80 -7.14 -11.07 -3.27
CA CYS A 80 -8.08 -12.19 -3.23
C CYS A 80 -7.38 -13.45 -2.66
N LYS A 81 -8.04 -14.20 -1.77
CA LYS A 81 -7.47 -15.43 -1.20
C LYS A 81 -7.15 -16.47 -2.28
N ARG A 82 -8.02 -16.60 -3.30
CA ARG A 82 -7.78 -17.48 -4.46
C ARG A 82 -6.59 -16.99 -5.30
N GLU A 83 -6.39 -15.68 -5.44
CA GLU A 83 -5.19 -15.12 -6.09
C GLU A 83 -3.92 -15.49 -5.33
N LEU A 84 -3.92 -15.31 -4.00
CA LEU A 84 -2.78 -15.65 -3.15
C LEU A 84 -2.48 -17.15 -3.15
N TYR A 85 -3.52 -18.00 -3.19
CA TYR A 85 -3.38 -19.45 -3.33
C TYR A 85 -2.60 -19.82 -4.60
N HIS A 86 -3.01 -19.30 -5.77
CA HIS A 86 -2.29 -19.55 -7.03
C HIS A 86 -0.88 -18.95 -7.06
N LYS A 87 -0.70 -17.78 -6.45
CA LYS A 87 0.63 -17.17 -6.26
C LYS A 87 1.56 -18.11 -5.49
N LEU A 88 1.10 -18.67 -4.37
CA LEU A 88 1.87 -19.58 -3.53
C LEU A 88 2.09 -20.96 -4.16
N LYS A 89 1.16 -21.45 -4.98
CA LYS A 89 1.38 -22.67 -5.79
C LYS A 89 2.45 -22.50 -6.87
N GLY A 90 2.87 -21.27 -7.15
CA GLY A 90 3.86 -20.97 -8.18
C GLY A 90 3.27 -20.84 -9.58
N ASP A 91 1.94 -20.77 -9.70
CA ASP A 91 1.26 -20.60 -10.99
C ASP A 91 1.72 -19.32 -11.70
N LYS A 92 1.58 -19.27 -13.02
CA LYS A 92 2.06 -18.12 -13.79
C LYS A 92 1.07 -16.96 -13.66
N ARG A 93 1.60 -15.79 -13.31
CA ARG A 93 0.87 -14.52 -13.38
C ARG A 93 0.41 -14.25 -14.82
N ASP A 94 -0.80 -13.74 -14.98
CA ASP A 94 -1.33 -13.33 -16.28
C ASP A 94 -0.43 -12.26 -16.92
N ARG A 95 -0.26 -12.36 -18.24
CA ARG A 95 0.55 -11.44 -19.05
C ARG A 95 -0.27 -10.78 -20.15
N GLU A 96 -1.53 -10.48 -19.86
CA GLU A 96 -2.39 -9.82 -20.83
C GLU A 96 -1.94 -8.38 -21.09
N PRO A 97 -1.99 -7.90 -22.34
CA PRO A 97 -1.71 -6.52 -22.66
C PRO A 97 -2.64 -5.59 -21.87
N GLN A 98 -2.06 -4.67 -21.10
CA GLN A 98 -2.83 -3.62 -20.43
C GLN A 98 -3.11 -2.47 -21.37
N GLN A 99 -4.17 -1.72 -21.12
CA GLN A 99 -4.43 -0.52 -21.93
C GLN A 99 -3.26 0.46 -21.74
N PRO A 100 -2.73 1.07 -22.82
CA PRO A 100 -1.50 1.87 -22.74
C PRO A 100 -1.52 2.98 -21.67
N HIS A 101 -2.68 3.59 -21.43
CA HIS A 101 -2.81 4.62 -20.41
C HIS A 101 -2.63 4.09 -18.98
N GLN A 102 -3.01 2.83 -18.70
CA GLN A 102 -2.87 2.21 -17.38
C GLN A 102 -1.40 2.04 -17.01
N ASN A 103 -0.55 1.64 -17.97
CA ASN A 103 0.89 1.55 -17.75
C ASN A 103 1.50 2.94 -17.47
N ARG A 104 1.10 3.96 -18.23
CA ARG A 104 1.55 5.34 -17.97
C ARG A 104 1.12 5.85 -16.59
N TRP A 105 -0.10 5.55 -16.16
CA TRP A 105 -0.57 5.95 -14.82
C TRP A 105 0.21 5.25 -13.70
N LYS A 106 0.55 3.97 -13.87
CA LYS A 106 1.42 3.26 -12.93
C LYS A 106 2.80 3.92 -12.85
N GLU A 107 3.40 4.21 -14.01
CA GLU A 107 4.69 4.89 -14.11
C GLU A 107 4.68 6.26 -13.44
N LEU A 108 3.65 7.08 -13.68
CA LEU A 108 3.45 8.36 -13.00
C LEU A 108 3.37 8.20 -11.48
N GLY A 109 2.69 7.14 -11.02
CA GLY A 109 2.63 6.78 -9.60
C GLY A 109 4.02 6.50 -9.01
N THR A 110 4.80 5.66 -9.67
CA THR A 110 6.18 5.32 -9.27
C THR A 110 7.09 6.54 -9.24
N LEU A 111 7.05 7.37 -10.29
CA LEU A 111 7.86 8.59 -10.37
C LEU A 111 7.48 9.60 -9.28
N THR A 112 6.20 9.67 -8.91
CA THR A 112 5.74 10.52 -7.80
C THR A 112 6.30 10.04 -6.46
N GLY A 113 6.32 8.72 -6.20
CA GLY A 113 6.96 8.15 -5.01
C GLY A 113 8.45 8.52 -4.92
N LYS A 114 9.19 8.33 -6.02
CA LYS A 114 10.60 8.75 -6.13
C LYS A 114 10.80 10.26 -5.92
N MET A 115 9.90 11.08 -6.46
CA MET A 115 9.92 12.54 -6.26
C MET A 115 9.76 12.89 -4.77
N MET A 116 8.85 12.23 -4.05
CA MET A 116 8.68 12.45 -2.61
C MET A 116 9.90 11.99 -1.79
N GLN A 117 10.48 10.84 -2.12
CA GLN A 117 11.74 10.37 -1.50
C GLN A 117 12.89 11.35 -1.72
N ARG A 118 13.08 11.83 -2.96
CA ARG A 118 14.05 12.89 -3.28
C ARG A 118 13.79 14.15 -2.44
N LYS A 119 12.54 14.60 -2.37
CA LYS A 119 12.14 15.78 -1.57
C LYS A 119 12.52 15.63 -0.10
N LEU A 120 12.35 14.44 0.49
CA LEU A 120 12.74 14.17 1.87
C LEU A 120 14.26 14.30 2.10
N LEU A 121 15.11 13.94 1.13
CA LEU A 121 16.56 14.19 1.21
C LEU A 121 16.88 15.68 1.20
N PHE A 122 16.22 16.42 0.31
CA PHE A 122 16.39 17.88 0.20
C PHE A 122 15.94 18.59 1.48
N ILE A 123 14.78 18.23 2.03
CA ILE A 123 14.29 18.73 3.32
C ILE A 123 15.32 18.43 4.41
N ALA A 124 15.83 17.20 4.49
CA ALA A 124 16.81 16.83 5.50
C ALA A 124 18.10 17.67 5.45
N LYS A 125 18.52 18.14 4.27
CA LYS A 125 19.73 18.96 4.08
C LYS A 125 19.47 20.45 4.24
N HIS A 126 18.36 20.97 3.72
CA HIS A 126 18.17 22.42 3.52
C HIS A 126 17.12 23.06 4.43
N TYR A 127 16.22 22.29 5.05
CA TYR A 127 15.08 22.84 5.77
C TYR A 127 15.51 23.85 6.85
N LYS A 128 16.50 23.51 7.69
CA LYS A 128 17.02 24.41 8.73
C LYS A 128 17.58 25.72 8.18
N GLN A 129 18.26 25.66 7.04
CA GLN A 129 18.81 26.86 6.42
C GLN A 129 17.69 27.79 5.92
N LEU A 130 16.60 27.22 5.42
CA LEU A 130 15.45 27.95 4.90
C LEU A 130 14.55 28.52 6.00
N THR A 131 14.25 27.72 7.02
CA THR A 131 13.21 28.00 8.02
C THR A 131 13.76 28.47 9.36
N GLY A 132 15.04 28.21 9.66
CA GLY A 132 15.63 28.38 10.98
C GLY A 132 15.35 27.23 11.96
N GLU A 133 14.53 26.24 11.57
CA GLU A 133 14.09 25.13 12.43
C GLU A 133 14.55 23.79 11.90
N GLU A 134 14.72 22.79 12.77
CA GLU A 134 15.01 21.43 12.32
C GLU A 134 13.75 20.81 11.67
N PRO A 135 13.87 20.05 10.56
CA PRO A 135 12.71 19.39 9.97
C PRO A 135 12.16 18.34 10.95
N PRO A 136 10.83 18.27 11.14
CA PRO A 136 10.20 17.30 12.05
C PRO A 136 10.49 15.83 11.70
N PHE A 137 10.68 15.52 10.41
CA PHE A 137 11.02 14.19 9.93
C PHE A 137 12.34 14.21 9.16
N LYS A 138 13.16 13.19 9.38
CA LYS A 138 14.42 12.98 8.66
C LYS A 138 14.49 11.54 8.13
N PRO A 139 15.05 11.29 6.95
CA PRO A 139 15.29 9.93 6.47
C PRO A 139 16.14 9.12 7.45
N LEU A 140 15.73 7.88 7.75
CA LEU A 140 16.64 6.90 8.34
C LEU A 140 17.62 6.47 7.26
N PHE A 141 18.89 6.31 7.65
CA PHE A 141 19.93 5.82 6.74
C PHE A 141 20.46 4.46 7.20
N LEU A 142 20.68 3.58 6.23
CA LEU A 142 21.28 2.26 6.35
C LEU A 142 22.70 2.27 5.79
N ASN A 143 23.45 1.20 6.04
CA ASN A 143 24.72 0.95 5.38
C ASN A 143 24.53 -0.20 4.38
N MET A 144 24.80 0.06 3.11
CA MET A 144 24.81 -0.94 2.05
C MET A 144 26.21 -0.94 1.42
N ASN A 145 27.00 -1.98 1.69
CA ASN A 145 28.35 -2.15 1.16
C ASN A 145 29.25 -0.92 1.37
N GLY A 146 29.19 -0.30 2.54
CA GLY A 146 29.96 0.91 2.88
C GLY A 146 29.33 2.22 2.40
N LEU A 147 28.29 2.18 1.57
CA LEU A 147 27.52 3.34 1.14
C LEU A 147 26.38 3.61 2.12
N LYS A 148 26.27 4.85 2.57
CA LYS A 148 25.13 5.29 3.39
C LYS A 148 23.94 5.50 2.46
N VAL A 149 22.89 4.70 2.58
CA VAL A 149 21.69 4.74 1.73
C VAL A 149 20.45 5.04 2.57
N PRO A 150 19.43 5.74 2.03
CA PRO A 150 18.18 5.95 2.75
C PRO A 150 17.39 4.64 2.90
N ALA A 151 16.61 4.51 3.98
CA ALA A 151 15.83 3.32 4.29
C ALA A 151 14.50 3.26 3.51
N TRP A 152 14.57 3.17 2.18
CA TRP A 152 13.41 2.99 1.30
C TRP A 152 13.69 2.06 0.12
N GLU A 153 12.62 1.48 -0.44
CA GLU A 153 12.63 0.64 -1.64
C GLU A 153 13.65 -0.51 -1.56
N GLY A 154 14.29 -0.85 -2.68
CA GLY A 154 15.28 -1.91 -2.77
C GLY A 154 16.46 -1.78 -1.81
N PHE A 155 16.77 -0.58 -1.29
CA PHE A 155 17.80 -0.39 -0.26
C PHE A 155 17.39 -0.96 1.11
N ALA A 156 16.09 -0.96 1.38
CA ALA A 156 15.52 -1.44 2.63
C ALA A 156 14.75 -2.75 2.46
N GLN A 157 14.77 -3.37 1.27
CA GLN A 157 14.06 -4.63 1.02
C GLN A 157 14.52 -5.71 1.99
N VAL A 158 13.55 -6.34 2.66
CA VAL A 158 13.77 -7.51 3.51
C VAL A 158 12.83 -8.64 3.14
N GLN A 159 13.30 -9.86 3.39
CA GLN A 159 12.50 -11.06 3.34
C GLN A 159 12.62 -11.77 4.68
N LYS A 160 11.47 -12.16 5.25
CA LYS A 160 11.40 -12.86 6.53
C LYS A 160 10.40 -14.00 6.42
N VAL A 161 10.67 -15.09 7.13
CA VAL A 161 9.72 -16.19 7.33
C VAL A 161 9.23 -16.12 8.77
N TYR A 162 7.92 -16.06 8.94
CA TYR A 162 7.27 -16.06 10.25
C TYR A 162 6.67 -17.43 10.53
N ASN A 163 6.85 -17.92 11.75
CA ASN A 163 6.12 -19.07 12.24
C ASN A 163 4.82 -18.59 12.89
N HIS A 164 3.68 -19.04 12.39
CA HIS A 164 2.35 -18.70 12.91
C HIS A 164 1.43 -19.91 12.79
N ASN A 165 0.79 -20.33 13.89
CA ASN A 165 -0.06 -21.52 13.95
C ASN A 165 0.60 -22.79 13.36
N GLY A 166 1.92 -22.96 13.52
CA GLY A 166 2.68 -24.09 12.96
C GLY A 166 2.93 -24.03 11.45
N LEU A 167 2.60 -22.91 10.81
CA LEU A 167 2.83 -22.65 9.39
C LEU A 167 3.97 -21.65 9.21
N GLU A 168 4.75 -21.85 8.15
CA GLU A 168 5.77 -20.90 7.70
C GLU A 168 5.15 -19.91 6.72
N ILE A 169 5.21 -18.63 7.06
CA ILE A 169 4.64 -17.53 6.28
C ILE A 169 5.78 -16.65 5.77
N PRO A 170 6.25 -16.86 4.52
CA PRO A 170 7.26 -16.02 3.90
C PRO A 170 6.65 -14.68 3.48
N ILE A 171 7.23 -13.58 3.96
CA ILE A 171 6.85 -12.21 3.59
C ILE A 171 8.08 -11.46 3.08
N GLN A 172 7.98 -10.84 1.91
CA GLN A 172 8.99 -9.94 1.36
C GLN A 172 8.37 -8.57 1.13
N GLY A 173 9.09 -7.51 1.47
CA GLY A 173 8.61 -6.15 1.24
C GLY A 173 9.73 -5.13 1.20
N GLN A 174 9.43 -3.99 0.61
CA GLN A 174 10.27 -2.81 0.52
C GLN A 174 9.41 -1.60 0.88
N PRO A 175 9.75 -0.79 1.90
CA PRO A 175 8.90 0.31 2.33
C PRO A 175 9.18 1.54 1.47
N ASP A 176 8.19 2.39 1.23
CA ASP A 176 8.45 3.67 0.54
C ASP A 176 9.35 4.59 1.38
N GLY A 177 9.37 4.41 2.70
CA GLY A 177 10.46 4.88 3.55
C GLY A 177 10.28 4.63 5.04
N ILE A 178 11.39 4.75 5.76
CA ILE A 178 11.43 4.80 7.22
C ILE A 178 12.08 6.12 7.62
N LEU A 179 11.38 6.91 8.42
CA LEU A 179 11.81 8.23 8.88
C LEU A 179 12.07 8.22 10.39
N ILE A 180 12.89 9.15 10.85
CA ILE A 180 13.07 9.50 12.25
C ILE A 180 12.27 10.77 12.51
N TYR A 181 11.29 10.69 13.42
CA TYR A 181 10.54 11.85 13.88
C TYR A 181 11.34 12.62 14.94
N LYS A 182 10.98 13.89 15.19
CA LYS A 182 11.71 14.81 16.09
C LYS A 182 11.89 14.32 17.53
N ASP A 183 11.07 13.37 17.98
CA ASP A 183 11.21 12.70 19.28
C ASP A 183 12.14 11.47 19.26
N GLY A 184 12.77 11.17 18.13
CA GLY A 184 13.68 10.04 17.91
C GLY A 184 13.01 8.73 17.48
N LYS A 185 11.67 8.65 17.43
CA LYS A 185 10.97 7.43 17.02
C LYS A 185 11.05 7.20 15.52
N ARG A 186 11.06 5.92 15.13
CA ARG A 186 10.97 5.47 13.74
C ARG A 186 9.51 5.44 13.29
N VAL A 187 9.23 6.08 12.17
CA VAL A 187 7.89 6.16 11.56
C VAL A 187 8.01 5.67 10.11
N GLY A 188 7.21 4.69 9.73
CA GLY A 188 7.13 4.28 8.32
C GLY A 188 6.32 5.27 7.50
N VAL A 189 6.64 5.43 6.22
CA VAL A 189 5.84 6.20 5.27
C VAL A 189 5.50 5.34 4.07
N GLU A 190 4.26 5.44 3.60
CA GLU A 190 3.73 4.79 2.40
C GLU A 190 3.09 5.86 1.51
N PHE A 191 3.63 6.08 0.32
CA PHE A 191 3.12 7.03 -0.66
C PHE A 191 2.11 6.37 -1.61
N LYS A 192 0.98 7.04 -1.81
CA LYS A 192 -0.09 6.59 -2.69
C LYS A 192 -0.50 7.71 -3.62
N THR A 193 -0.77 7.39 -4.88
CA THR A 193 -1.24 8.41 -5.83
C THR A 193 -2.73 8.31 -6.10
N LYS A 194 -3.36 9.47 -6.24
CA LYS A 194 -4.71 9.63 -6.81
C LYS A 194 -4.58 10.37 -8.13
N GLN A 195 -5.16 9.84 -9.20
CA GLN A 195 -4.91 10.35 -10.55
C GLN A 195 -6.19 10.68 -11.33
N THR A 196 -7.35 10.23 -10.85
CA THR A 196 -8.60 10.32 -11.65
C THR A 196 -9.33 11.65 -11.50
N SER A 197 -9.18 12.36 -10.37
CA SER A 197 -9.85 13.64 -10.12
C SER A 197 -9.22 14.37 -8.93
N TYR A 198 -9.15 15.70 -9.00
CA TYR A 198 -8.70 16.54 -7.88
C TYR A 198 -9.56 16.35 -6.62
N ASN A 199 -10.81 15.91 -6.76
CA ASN A 199 -11.70 15.63 -5.64
C ASN A 199 -11.30 14.39 -4.83
N LYS A 200 -10.42 13.51 -5.34
CA LYS A 200 -10.08 12.23 -4.69
C LYS A 200 -9.29 12.36 -3.39
N THR A 201 -8.76 13.53 -3.10
CA THR A 201 -8.07 13.86 -1.84
C THR A 201 -8.83 14.91 -1.01
N SER A 202 -10.04 15.29 -1.43
CA SER A 202 -10.86 16.23 -0.67
C SER A 202 -11.30 15.64 0.67
N ASN A 203 -11.61 16.50 1.63
CA ASN A 203 -12.12 16.09 2.95
C ASN A 203 -13.40 15.24 2.86
N TYR A 204 -14.18 15.40 1.77
CA TYR A 204 -15.38 14.61 1.54
C TYR A 204 -15.06 13.21 1.01
N SER A 205 -14.18 13.09 0.01
CA SER A 205 -13.89 11.83 -0.68
C SER A 205 -12.87 10.95 0.01
N LEU A 206 -11.97 11.54 0.81
CA LEU A 206 -10.90 10.84 1.52
C LEU A 206 -10.91 11.28 2.98
N ARG A 207 -11.72 10.57 3.77
CA ARG A 207 -11.91 10.83 5.21
C ARG A 207 -10.90 10.07 6.07
N GLU A 208 -10.47 8.92 5.58
CA GLU A 208 -9.53 8.02 6.22
C GLU A 208 -8.62 7.38 5.17
N ALA A 209 -7.55 6.75 5.63
CA ALA A 209 -6.76 5.87 4.79
C ALA A 209 -7.62 4.69 4.31
N GLN A 210 -7.41 4.30 3.06
CA GLN A 210 -8.10 3.15 2.49
C GLN A 210 -7.63 1.86 3.16
N GLN A 211 -8.58 0.97 3.46
CA GLN A 211 -8.35 -0.25 4.24
C GLN A 211 -7.31 -1.19 3.60
N ASP A 212 -7.24 -1.25 2.27
CA ASP A 212 -6.22 -2.01 1.55
C ASP A 212 -4.80 -1.48 1.81
N HIS A 213 -4.64 -0.16 1.87
CA HIS A 213 -3.37 0.47 2.21
C HIS A 213 -3.02 0.33 3.70
N VAL A 214 -4.03 0.31 4.57
CA VAL A 214 -3.86 0.05 6.02
C VAL A 214 -3.35 -1.37 6.24
N LYS A 215 -3.93 -2.39 5.59
CA LYS A 215 -3.44 -3.78 5.66
C LYS A 215 -2.02 -3.94 5.14
N GLN A 216 -1.65 -3.20 4.09
CA GLN A 216 -0.27 -3.17 3.61
C GLN A 216 0.70 -2.66 4.69
N VAL A 217 0.30 -1.65 5.46
CA VAL A 217 1.06 -1.13 6.59
C VAL A 217 1.20 -2.16 7.72
N TYR A 218 0.22 -3.05 7.96
CA TYR A 218 0.36 -4.13 8.93
C TYR A 218 1.51 -5.08 8.57
N ALA A 219 1.63 -5.42 7.28
CA ALA A 219 2.71 -6.26 6.78
C ALA A 219 4.08 -5.59 6.93
N TYR A 220 4.18 -4.30 6.61
CA TYR A 220 5.41 -3.55 6.85
C TYR A 220 5.74 -3.43 8.33
N SER A 221 4.74 -3.19 9.16
CA SER A 221 4.89 -3.11 10.61
C SER A 221 5.52 -4.39 11.17
N LYS A 222 5.06 -5.56 10.71
CA LYS A 222 5.66 -6.86 11.03
C LYS A 222 7.11 -6.97 10.51
N LEU A 223 7.35 -6.63 9.25
CA LEU A 223 8.68 -6.72 8.61
C LEU A 223 9.74 -5.85 9.30
N TYR A 224 9.42 -4.61 9.64
CA TYR A 224 10.39 -3.61 10.11
C TYR A 224 10.36 -3.38 11.62
N GLY A 225 9.41 -3.97 12.34
CA GLY A 225 9.24 -3.76 13.78
C GLY A 225 8.91 -2.30 14.10
N LEU A 226 7.96 -1.73 13.36
CA LEU A 226 7.49 -0.35 13.48
C LEU A 226 6.01 -0.36 13.82
N ASN A 227 5.54 0.54 14.69
CA ASN A 227 4.12 0.63 15.06
C ASN A 227 3.46 1.91 14.57
N GLU A 228 4.23 2.88 14.08
CA GLU A 228 3.75 4.19 13.64
C GLU A 228 4.00 4.33 12.13
N TYR A 229 2.94 4.60 11.38
CA TYR A 229 3.01 4.82 9.93
C TYR A 229 2.22 6.04 9.49
N LEU A 230 2.70 6.69 8.42
CA LEU A 230 1.96 7.68 7.66
C LEU A 230 1.66 7.13 6.27
N ILE A 231 0.38 7.06 5.91
CA ILE A 231 -0.05 6.83 4.53
C ILE A 231 -0.29 8.20 3.90
N VAL A 232 0.53 8.55 2.91
CA VAL A 232 0.53 9.87 2.28
C VAL A 232 -0.03 9.76 0.87
N TYR A 233 -1.19 10.36 0.64
CA TYR A 233 -1.85 10.42 -0.66
C TYR A 233 -1.46 11.70 -1.39
N VAL A 234 -0.89 11.55 -2.58
CA VAL A 234 -0.55 12.65 -3.49
C VAL A 234 -1.51 12.64 -4.68
N ASN A 235 -2.19 13.75 -4.93
CA ASN A 235 -3.10 13.92 -6.05
C ASN A 235 -2.37 14.51 -7.25
N LEU A 236 -2.38 13.76 -8.35
CA LEU A 236 -1.82 14.17 -9.64
C LEU A 236 -2.84 14.89 -10.51
N ALA A 237 -4.13 14.77 -10.20
CA ALA A 237 -5.16 15.60 -10.82
C ALA A 237 -5.26 16.91 -10.03
N LYS A 238 -4.89 18.02 -10.65
CA LYS A 238 -4.90 19.35 -10.02
C LYS A 238 -6.22 20.08 -10.32
N LYS A 239 -6.70 20.87 -9.36
CA LYS A 239 -7.93 21.67 -9.52
C LYS A 239 -7.66 22.92 -10.37
N SER A 240 -6.65 23.68 -9.99
CA SER A 240 -6.20 24.92 -10.64
C SER A 240 -4.74 25.18 -10.24
N TRP A 241 -4.04 26.01 -11.00
CA TRP A 241 -2.73 26.53 -10.62
C TRP A 241 -2.84 27.58 -9.51
N GLU A 242 -3.82 28.49 -9.65
CA GLU A 242 -4.16 29.50 -8.65
C GLU A 242 -5.35 29.00 -7.84
N LEU A 243 -5.16 28.86 -6.53
CA LEU A 243 -6.19 28.49 -5.56
C LEU A 243 -6.19 29.52 -4.44
N ASN A 244 -7.38 29.90 -3.97
CA ASN A 244 -7.50 30.64 -2.72
C ASN A 244 -7.34 29.68 -1.53
N GLU A 245 -7.17 30.24 -0.33
CA GLU A 245 -6.95 29.45 0.90
C GLU A 245 -8.08 28.47 1.19
N GLU A 246 -9.35 28.87 0.95
CA GLU A 246 -10.52 28.00 1.16
C GLU A 246 -10.46 26.76 0.25
N ASP A 247 -10.17 26.96 -1.02
CA ASP A 247 -10.05 25.90 -2.00
C ASP A 247 -8.83 25.02 -1.74
N GLN A 248 -7.71 25.60 -1.30
CA GLN A 248 -6.51 24.84 -0.93
C GLN A 248 -6.79 23.90 0.25
N LEU A 249 -7.53 24.38 1.27
CA LEU A 249 -7.93 23.56 2.42
C LEU A 249 -8.91 22.45 2.05
N LYS A 250 -9.80 22.70 1.08
CA LYS A 250 -10.83 21.75 0.63
C LYS A 250 -10.31 20.70 -0.36
N TYR A 251 -9.39 21.11 -1.23
CA TYR A 251 -8.84 20.30 -2.34
C TYR A 251 -7.32 20.14 -2.20
N GLN A 252 -6.89 19.76 -1.00
CA GLN A 252 -5.50 19.47 -0.70
C GLN A 252 -4.95 18.45 -1.69
N ASP A 253 -3.81 18.75 -2.29
CA ASP A 253 -3.15 17.85 -3.22
C ASP A 253 -2.29 16.80 -2.50
N ILE A 254 -1.95 17.02 -1.24
CA ILE A 254 -1.33 16.02 -0.35
C ILE A 254 -2.19 15.84 0.90
N ARG A 255 -2.49 14.59 1.25
CA ARG A 255 -3.15 14.20 2.51
C ARG A 255 -2.31 13.14 3.20
N ALA A 256 -2.11 13.25 4.51
CA ALA A 256 -1.43 12.25 5.30
C ALA A 256 -2.41 11.64 6.31
N PHE A 257 -2.30 10.33 6.54
CA PHE A 257 -3.09 9.62 7.53
C PHE A 257 -2.18 8.77 8.41
N TYR A 258 -2.25 8.98 9.70
CA TYR A 258 -1.54 8.18 10.69
C TYR A 258 -2.25 6.86 10.92
N VAL A 259 -1.46 5.80 10.96
CA VAL A 259 -1.88 4.44 11.29
C VAL A 259 -1.02 3.93 12.44
N ASN A 260 -1.66 3.62 13.56
CA ASN A 260 -1.05 2.90 14.67
C ASN A 260 -1.29 1.40 14.48
N VAL A 261 -0.21 0.62 14.42
CA VAL A 261 -0.28 -0.84 14.28
C VAL A 261 0.16 -1.48 15.60
N ASP A 262 -0.75 -2.20 16.23
CA ASP A 262 -0.47 -3.04 17.40
C ASP A 262 -0.25 -4.52 17.01
N GLU A 263 -0.12 -5.40 18.01
CA GLU A 263 0.07 -6.83 17.77
C GLU A 263 -1.20 -7.53 17.28
N GLU A 264 -2.40 -7.04 17.58
CA GLU A 264 -3.66 -7.66 17.13
C GLU A 264 -3.77 -7.56 15.61
N HIS A 265 -3.48 -6.39 15.05
CA HIS A 265 -3.43 -6.18 13.59
C HIS A 265 -2.41 -7.09 12.89
N LYS A 266 -1.26 -7.33 13.53
CA LYS A 266 -0.20 -8.21 13.00
C LYS A 266 -0.62 -9.67 13.05
N ILE A 267 -1.36 -10.07 14.08
CA ILE A 267 -1.90 -11.43 14.23
C ILE A 267 -3.00 -11.66 13.18
N GLU A 268 -3.93 -10.72 13.04
CA GLU A 268 -5.00 -10.77 12.03
C GLU A 268 -4.43 -10.99 10.61
N LEU A 269 -3.39 -10.22 10.25
CA LEU A 269 -2.70 -10.40 8.98
C LEU A 269 -2.10 -11.81 8.81
N LEU A 270 -1.46 -12.34 9.86
CA LEU A 270 -0.85 -13.66 9.81
C LEU A 270 -1.89 -14.79 9.81
N ASP A 271 -3.05 -14.60 10.46
CA ASP A 271 -4.18 -15.52 10.37
C ASP A 271 -4.71 -15.57 8.93
N GLU A 272 -4.93 -14.42 8.28
CA GLU A 272 -5.35 -14.38 6.87
C GLU A 272 -4.36 -15.08 5.94
N PHE A 273 -3.06 -14.90 6.17
CA PHE A 273 -2.03 -15.59 5.39
C PHE A 273 -1.93 -17.09 5.71
N ALA A 274 -2.11 -17.48 6.98
CA ALA A 274 -2.12 -18.86 7.42
C ALA A 274 -3.22 -19.65 6.72
N GLU A 275 -4.44 -19.11 6.62
CA GLU A 275 -5.55 -19.73 5.89
C GLU A 275 -5.19 -20.04 4.44
N VAL A 276 -4.47 -19.14 3.75
CA VAL A 276 -4.04 -19.36 2.37
C VAL A 276 -2.94 -20.43 2.30
N VAL A 277 -1.98 -20.42 3.23
CA VAL A 277 -0.92 -21.44 3.29
C VAL A 277 -1.52 -22.82 3.55
N GLU A 278 -2.50 -22.92 4.44
CA GLU A 278 -3.23 -24.15 4.73
C GLU A 278 -4.01 -24.64 3.50
N ALA A 279 -4.76 -23.76 2.83
CA ALA A 279 -5.44 -24.07 1.58
C ALA A 279 -4.48 -24.66 0.52
N VAL A 280 -3.27 -24.10 0.38
CA VAL A 280 -2.24 -24.63 -0.52
C VAL A 280 -1.77 -26.02 -0.09
N LYS A 281 -1.49 -26.23 1.20
CA LYS A 281 -1.07 -27.54 1.75
C LYS A 281 -2.14 -28.61 1.53
N GLU A 282 -3.41 -28.26 1.69
CA GLU A 282 -4.53 -29.18 1.51
C GLU A 282 -4.95 -29.35 0.05
N ASN A 283 -4.38 -28.58 -0.89
CA ASN A 283 -4.89 -28.44 -2.27
C ASN A 283 -6.39 -28.12 -2.33
N LYS A 284 -6.90 -27.38 -1.35
CA LYS A 284 -8.29 -26.91 -1.30
C LYS A 284 -8.31 -25.42 -1.60
N PRO A 285 -8.58 -25.02 -2.84
CA PRO A 285 -8.56 -23.62 -3.17
C PRO A 285 -9.68 -22.83 -2.46
N PRO A 286 -9.44 -21.56 -2.07
CA PRO A 286 -10.50 -20.67 -1.59
C PRO A 286 -11.58 -20.40 -2.66
N LYS A 287 -12.79 -20.01 -2.24
CA LYS A 287 -13.88 -19.58 -3.17
C LYS A 287 -13.38 -18.47 -4.10
N ILE A 288 -13.84 -18.49 -5.34
CA ILE A 288 -13.63 -17.40 -6.30
C ILE A 288 -14.32 -16.14 -5.76
N ASP A 289 -13.52 -15.11 -5.48
CA ASP A 289 -13.99 -13.79 -5.05
C ASP A 289 -14.20 -12.92 -6.29
N VAL A 290 -15.47 -12.77 -6.68
CA VAL A 290 -15.87 -12.03 -7.88
C VAL A 290 -15.64 -10.52 -7.72
N ASP A 291 -15.76 -9.97 -6.51
CA ASP A 291 -15.60 -8.54 -6.25
C ASP A 291 -14.15 -8.08 -6.33
N LYS A 292 -13.21 -9.01 -6.15
CA LYS A 292 -11.78 -8.77 -6.38
C LYS A 292 -11.29 -9.22 -7.76
N TRP A 293 -12.18 -9.64 -8.67
CA TRP A 293 -11.79 -10.18 -9.97
C TRP A 293 -11.06 -9.17 -10.85
N ALA A 294 -11.52 -7.91 -10.90
CA ALA A 294 -11.03 -6.92 -11.86
C ALA A 294 -9.49 -6.77 -11.87
N PHE A 295 -8.87 -6.74 -10.69
CA PHE A 295 -7.43 -6.55 -10.48
C PHE A 295 -6.66 -7.83 -10.12
N ASN A 296 -7.32 -8.99 -10.16
CA ASN A 296 -6.70 -10.30 -9.94
C ASN A 296 -5.70 -10.60 -11.05
N ASN A 297 -4.47 -11.01 -10.68
CA ASN A 297 -3.39 -11.28 -11.63
C ASN A 297 -3.22 -12.77 -12.01
N PHE A 298 -4.14 -13.62 -11.58
CA PHE A 298 -4.11 -15.08 -11.76
C PHE A 298 -5.45 -15.60 -12.32
N LYS A 299 -6.18 -14.77 -13.07
CA LYS A 299 -7.49 -15.10 -13.65
C LYS A 299 -7.43 -16.38 -14.48
N ARG A 300 -6.38 -16.54 -15.28
CA ARG A 300 -6.21 -17.75 -16.11
C ARG A 300 -6.05 -19.00 -15.27
N ALA A 301 -5.16 -18.99 -14.28
CA ALA A 301 -4.94 -20.14 -13.39
C ALA A 301 -6.21 -20.48 -12.58
N ILE A 302 -6.96 -19.46 -12.17
CA ILE A 302 -8.25 -19.63 -11.51
C ILE A 302 -9.25 -20.29 -12.46
N ALA A 303 -9.41 -19.78 -13.68
CA ALA A 303 -10.32 -20.32 -14.67
C ALA A 303 -9.99 -21.76 -15.08
N GLU A 304 -8.70 -22.08 -15.27
CA GLU A 304 -8.23 -23.43 -15.59
C GLU A 304 -8.47 -24.42 -14.44
N SER A 305 -8.43 -23.96 -13.19
CA SER A 305 -8.65 -24.79 -12.00
C SER A 305 -10.07 -24.74 -11.42
N ALA A 306 -10.96 -23.94 -12.00
CA ALA A 306 -12.35 -23.86 -11.57
C ALA A 306 -13.05 -25.21 -11.81
N THR A 307 -13.75 -25.72 -10.82
CA THR A 307 -14.55 -26.95 -10.91
C THR A 307 -15.91 -26.69 -11.57
N ASP A 308 -16.58 -27.74 -12.03
CA ASP A 308 -17.92 -27.60 -12.62
C ASP A 308 -18.95 -27.21 -11.55
N GLU A 309 -18.73 -27.64 -10.30
CA GLU A 309 -19.50 -27.22 -9.12
C GLU A 309 -19.33 -25.72 -8.86
N GLU A 310 -18.10 -25.19 -8.78
CA GLU A 310 -17.84 -23.75 -8.62
C GLU A 310 -18.50 -22.92 -9.73
N ILE A 311 -18.49 -23.42 -10.97
CA ILE A 311 -19.10 -22.71 -12.10
C ILE A 311 -20.62 -22.68 -11.98
N LYS A 312 -21.24 -23.80 -11.61
CA LYS A 312 -22.70 -23.85 -11.35
C LYS A 312 -23.11 -22.93 -10.20
N GLU A 313 -22.31 -22.87 -9.14
CA GLU A 313 -22.55 -21.94 -8.03
C GLU A 313 -22.51 -20.48 -8.51
N LEU A 314 -21.53 -20.11 -9.33
CA LEU A 314 -21.45 -18.76 -9.92
C LEU A 314 -22.61 -18.46 -10.87
N GLU A 315 -23.06 -19.43 -11.67
CA GLU A 315 -24.23 -19.29 -12.55
C GLU A 315 -25.52 -19.11 -11.73
N GLN A 316 -25.68 -19.88 -10.66
CA GLN A 316 -26.81 -19.71 -9.74
C GLN A 316 -26.79 -18.33 -9.08
N GLU A 317 -25.63 -17.89 -8.58
CA GLU A 317 -25.44 -16.57 -7.96
C GLU A 317 -25.75 -15.43 -8.95
N TYR A 318 -25.37 -15.61 -10.23
CA TYR A 318 -25.72 -14.69 -11.31
C TYR A 318 -27.23 -14.60 -11.55
N GLU A 319 -27.92 -15.74 -11.66
CA GLU A 319 -29.38 -15.77 -11.85
C GLU A 319 -30.14 -15.18 -10.66
N GLU A 320 -29.69 -15.46 -9.43
CA GLU A 320 -30.27 -14.88 -8.21
C GLU A 320 -30.12 -13.35 -8.20
N CYS A 321 -28.93 -12.84 -8.56
CA CYS A 321 -28.67 -11.40 -8.66
C CYS A 321 -29.49 -10.72 -9.78
N LEU A 322 -29.66 -11.39 -10.93
CA LEU A 322 -30.43 -10.87 -12.06
C LEU A 322 -31.92 -10.67 -11.69
N ASN A 323 -32.44 -11.51 -10.81
CA ASN A 323 -33.85 -11.50 -10.39
C ASN A 323 -34.17 -10.54 -9.23
N ILE A 324 -33.20 -9.75 -8.74
CA ILE A 324 -33.42 -8.73 -7.72
C ILE A 324 -34.31 -7.62 -8.29
N MET A 325 -35.54 -7.47 -7.78
CA MET A 325 -36.52 -6.49 -8.30
C MET A 325 -36.08 -5.02 -8.17
N LYS A 326 -35.27 -4.70 -7.14
CA LYS A 326 -34.79 -3.34 -6.86
C LYS A 326 -33.29 -3.35 -6.57
N PRO A 327 -32.44 -3.52 -7.59
CA PRO A 327 -31.02 -3.70 -7.38
C PRO A 327 -30.37 -2.39 -6.94
N THR A 328 -29.60 -2.48 -5.86
CA THR A 328 -28.74 -1.41 -5.37
C THR A 328 -27.56 -1.18 -6.34
N ALA A 329 -26.75 -0.15 -6.08
CA ALA A 329 -25.51 0.04 -6.83
C ALA A 329 -24.51 -1.11 -6.62
N PHE A 330 -24.52 -1.71 -5.43
CA PHE A 330 -23.69 -2.87 -5.11
C PHE A 330 -24.13 -4.08 -5.94
N ASP A 331 -25.43 -4.41 -5.95
CA ASP A 331 -25.95 -5.57 -6.69
C ASP A 331 -25.64 -5.49 -8.19
N LYS A 332 -25.72 -4.28 -8.76
CA LYS A 332 -25.37 -4.05 -10.18
C LYS A 332 -23.88 -4.27 -10.45
N GLN A 333 -23.00 -3.79 -9.57
CA GLN A 333 -21.57 -3.99 -9.71
C GLN A 333 -21.19 -5.47 -9.53
N HIS A 334 -21.80 -6.13 -8.56
CA HIS A 334 -21.59 -7.54 -8.28
C HIS A 334 -22.06 -8.42 -9.45
N LEU A 335 -23.24 -8.14 -10.03
CA LEU A 335 -23.73 -8.81 -11.23
C LEU A 335 -22.77 -8.65 -12.43
N GLN A 336 -22.23 -7.45 -12.64
CA GLN A 336 -21.22 -7.20 -13.68
C GLN A 336 -19.93 -7.99 -13.42
N ASN A 337 -19.53 -8.12 -12.16
CA ASN A 337 -18.36 -8.91 -11.77
C ASN A 337 -18.59 -10.41 -12.04
N LEU A 338 -19.76 -10.94 -11.67
CA LEU A 338 -20.17 -12.32 -11.95
C LEU A 338 -20.15 -12.60 -13.46
N GLU A 339 -20.75 -11.72 -14.27
CA GLU A 339 -20.75 -11.84 -15.73
C GLU A 339 -19.32 -11.88 -16.29
N ALA A 340 -18.46 -10.98 -15.81
CA ALA A 340 -17.06 -10.92 -16.25
C ALA A 340 -16.25 -12.17 -15.86
N VAL A 341 -16.50 -12.74 -14.68
CA VAL A 341 -15.87 -13.99 -14.22
C VAL A 341 -16.35 -15.16 -15.07
N LEU A 342 -17.67 -15.36 -15.19
CA LEU A 342 -18.26 -16.46 -15.96
C LEU A 342 -17.84 -16.43 -17.43
N THR A 343 -17.89 -15.25 -18.05
CA THR A 343 -17.46 -15.06 -19.45
C THR A 343 -16.00 -15.46 -19.63
N TYR A 344 -15.12 -15.04 -18.70
CA TYR A 344 -13.71 -15.38 -18.76
C TYR A 344 -13.47 -16.88 -18.58
N ILE A 345 -14.13 -17.51 -17.59
CA ILE A 345 -13.99 -18.95 -17.34
C ILE A 345 -14.46 -19.78 -18.53
N LYS A 346 -15.64 -19.48 -19.09
CA LYS A 346 -16.19 -20.16 -20.27
C LYS A 346 -15.26 -20.00 -21.47
N GLY A 347 -14.74 -18.79 -21.70
CA GLY A 347 -13.77 -18.52 -22.77
C GLY A 347 -12.48 -19.32 -22.64
N VAL A 348 -11.93 -19.47 -21.42
CA VAL A 348 -10.72 -20.28 -21.18
C VAL A 348 -10.99 -21.78 -21.34
N LYS A 349 -12.14 -22.26 -20.88
CA LYS A 349 -12.52 -23.68 -20.93
C LYS A 349 -13.11 -24.13 -22.28
N GLY A 350 -13.45 -23.20 -23.17
CA GLY A 350 -14.06 -23.50 -24.47
C GLY A 350 -15.52 -23.94 -24.38
N MET A 351 -16.27 -23.39 -23.41
CA MET A 351 -17.70 -23.66 -23.17
C MET A 351 -18.62 -22.62 -23.79
#